data_AF-A0A7W8HFI7-F1
#
_entry.id   AF-A0A7W8HFI7-F1
#
_cell.length_a   1.000
_cell.length_b   1.000
_cell.length_c   1.000
_cell.angle_alpha   90.00
_cell.angle_beta   90.00
_cell.angle_gamma   90.00
#
_symmetry.space_group_name_H-M   'P 1'
#
loop_
_entity.id
_entity.type
_entity.pdbx_description
1 polymer ?
#
loop_
_entity_poly.entity_id
_entity_poly.type
_entity_poly.pdbx_seq_one_letter_code
_entity_poly.pdbx_strand_id
1 'polypeptide(L)'
;MRTLRCNPARQRGAAAVEFALTAIAFLTLVIGAMEFSRLMLTWNMAVETTRLGARVAVVCDKNDPAIRRRMRDMLPALSDSNIVISYPAAGCTSLSCEPVTVRIVNFDVPLIVPFIPLNFTLPSLATSLPSESLSSTDNPLCD
;
A
#
# COMPACT_ATOMS: atom_id res chain seq x y z
N MET A 1 -35.30 58.04 -37.87
CA MET A 1 -35.50 57.12 -36.73
C MET A 1 -35.10 55.71 -37.15
N ARG A 2 -33.96 55.20 -36.65
CA ARG A 2 -33.54 53.79 -36.82
C ARG A 2 -33.40 53.19 -35.43
N THR A 3 -34.33 52.31 -35.07
CA THR A 3 -34.31 51.57 -33.81
C THR A 3 -33.31 50.42 -33.95
N LEU A 4 -32.12 50.58 -33.38
CA LEU A 4 -31.15 49.48 -33.22
C LEU A 4 -31.66 48.56 -32.11
N ARG A 5 -32.22 47.42 -32.50
CA ARG A 5 -32.50 46.31 -31.57
C ARG A 5 -31.18 45.59 -31.26
N CYS A 6 -30.70 45.72 -30.02
CA CYS A 6 -29.73 44.76 -29.47
C CYS A 6 -30.44 43.41 -29.26
N ASN A 7 -29.97 42.38 -29.93
CA ASN A 7 -30.44 41.01 -29.77
C ASN A 7 -29.78 40.38 -28.52
N PRO A 8 -30.52 40.02 -27.45
CA PRO A 8 -29.95 39.42 -26.23
C PRO A 8 -29.63 37.92 -26.41
N ALA A 9 -29.22 37.51 -27.61
CA ALA A 9 -28.95 36.12 -27.94
C ALA A 9 -27.44 35.84 -27.89
N ARG A 10 -26.81 35.76 -26.71
CA ARG A 10 -25.41 35.26 -26.64
C ARG A 10 -24.82 34.77 -25.31
N GLN A 11 -25.61 34.22 -24.38
CA GLN A 11 -25.05 33.58 -23.15
C GLN A 11 -25.67 32.23 -22.78
N ARG A 12 -26.28 31.51 -23.72
CA ARG A 12 -26.76 30.14 -23.48
C ARG A 12 -25.58 29.16 -23.50
N GLY A 13 -24.87 29.04 -22.39
CA GLY A 13 -23.78 28.06 -22.23
C GLY A 13 -22.62 28.50 -21.35
N ALA A 14 -22.46 29.79 -21.08
CA ALA A 14 -21.37 30.29 -20.23
C ALA A 14 -21.42 29.68 -18.82
N ALA A 15 -22.60 29.66 -18.20
CA ALA A 15 -22.81 29.03 -16.89
C ALA A 15 -22.50 27.53 -16.88
N ALA A 16 -22.74 26.81 -18.00
CA ALA A 16 -22.41 25.39 -18.11
C ALA A 16 -20.89 25.18 -18.17
N VAL A 17 -20.15 26.06 -18.85
CA VAL A 17 -18.68 26.01 -18.92
C VAL A 17 -18.05 26.35 -17.56
N GLU A 18 -18.54 27.39 -16.88
CA GLU A 18 -18.07 27.78 -15.54
C GLU A 18 -18.31 26.66 -14.51
N PHE A 19 -19.48 26.02 -14.57
CA PHE A 19 -19.78 24.86 -13.75
C PHE A 19 -18.85 23.69 -14.08
N ALA A 20 -18.60 23.39 -15.36
CA ALA A 20 -17.72 22.30 -15.76
C ALA A 20 -16.29 22.51 -15.22
N LEU A 21 -15.74 23.72 -15.33
CA LEU A 21 -14.40 24.04 -14.81
C LEU A 21 -14.33 23.89 -13.29
N THR A 22 -15.34 24.39 -12.58
CA THR A 22 -15.43 24.27 -11.12
C THR A 22 -15.59 22.81 -10.68
N ALA A 23 -16.44 22.05 -11.37
CA ALA A 23 -16.69 20.65 -11.10
C ALA A 23 -15.44 19.79 -11.33
N ILE A 24 -14.68 20.04 -12.39
CA ILE A 24 -13.40 19.35 -12.64
C ILE A 24 -12.43 19.58 -11.48
N ALA A 25 -12.26 20.85 -11.06
CA ALA A 25 -11.37 21.18 -9.94
C ALA A 25 -11.85 20.53 -8.62
N PHE A 26 -13.14 20.62 -8.31
CA PHE A 26 -13.72 20.06 -7.09
C PHE A 26 -13.61 18.52 -7.05
N LEU A 27 -13.98 17.83 -8.13
CA LEU A 27 -13.90 16.37 -8.20
C LEU A 27 -12.46 15.87 -8.11
N THR A 28 -11.50 16.59 -8.72
CA THR A 28 -10.07 16.25 -8.62
C THR A 28 -9.60 16.32 -7.16
N LEU A 29 -10.01 17.35 -6.41
CA LEU A 29 -9.67 17.49 -5.00
C LEU A 29 -10.29 16.36 -4.15
N VAL A 30 -11.57 16.06 -4.36
CA VAL A 30 -12.27 14.98 -3.62
C VAL A 30 -11.63 13.62 -3.89
N ILE A 31 -11.35 13.30 -5.16
CA ILE A 31 -10.67 12.05 -5.53
C ILE A 31 -9.27 12.03 -4.90
N GLY A 32 -8.52 13.13 -4.98
CA GLY A 32 -7.19 13.23 -4.34
C GLY A 32 -7.22 12.95 -2.84
N ALA A 33 -8.23 13.46 -2.12
CA ALA A 33 -8.40 13.20 -0.68
C ALA A 33 -8.76 11.72 -0.38
N MET A 34 -9.58 11.10 -1.23
CA MET A 34 -9.91 9.68 -1.12
C MET A 34 -8.69 8.79 -1.39
N GLU A 35 -7.91 9.11 -2.42
CA GLU A 35 -6.68 8.41 -2.78
C GLU A 35 -5.63 8.51 -1.68
N PHE A 36 -5.44 9.71 -1.11
CA PHE A 36 -4.53 9.92 0.02
C PHE A 36 -4.94 9.09 1.25
N SER A 37 -6.26 9.01 1.50
CA SER A 37 -6.79 8.21 2.61
C SER A 37 -6.53 6.71 2.42
N ARG A 38 -6.72 6.18 1.19
CA ARG A 38 -6.38 4.78 0.87
C ARG A 38 -4.89 4.51 1.00
N LEU A 39 -4.05 5.44 0.53
CA LEU A 39 -2.60 5.36 0.68
C LEU A 39 -2.19 5.21 2.15
N MET A 40 -2.74 6.06 3.01
CA MET A 40 -2.42 6.04 4.44
C MET A 40 -2.90 4.76 5.12
N LEU A 41 -4.08 4.24 4.74
CA LEU A 41 -4.54 2.93 5.21
C LEU A 41 -3.56 1.82 4.79
N THR A 42 -3.16 1.83 3.52
CA THR A 42 -2.21 0.83 2.98
C THR A 42 -0.86 0.90 3.70
N TRP A 43 -0.38 2.10 4.02
CA TRP A 43 0.85 2.28 4.79
C TRP A 43 0.74 1.63 6.18
N ASN A 44 -0.34 1.91 6.90
CA ASN A 44 -0.56 1.32 8.23
C ASN A 44 -0.71 -0.20 8.15
N MET A 45 -1.42 -0.71 7.15
CA MET A 45 -1.52 -2.15 6.90
C MET A 45 -0.16 -2.77 6.60
N ALA A 46 0.71 -2.10 5.83
CA ALA A 46 2.05 -2.58 5.53
C ALA A 46 2.93 -2.68 6.80
N VAL A 47 2.84 -1.71 7.71
CA VAL A 47 3.53 -1.75 9.01
C VAL A 47 3.05 -2.93 9.86
N GLU A 48 1.73 -3.13 9.93
CA GLU A 48 1.18 -4.25 10.68
C GLU A 48 1.50 -5.60 10.02
N THR A 49 1.57 -5.64 8.69
CA THR A 49 1.97 -6.82 7.90
C THR A 49 3.41 -7.21 8.18
N THR A 50 4.35 -6.25 8.31
CA THR A 50 5.74 -6.57 8.71
C THR A 50 5.80 -7.09 10.14
N ARG A 51 4.97 -6.57 11.04
CA ARG A 51 4.89 -7.05 12.43
C ARG A 51 4.34 -8.46 12.52
N LEU A 52 3.27 -8.76 11.78
CA LEU A 52 2.72 -10.11 11.64
C LEU A 52 3.75 -11.06 11.03
N GLY A 53 4.35 -10.66 9.90
CA GLY A 53 5.37 -11.45 9.21
C GLY A 53 6.55 -11.78 10.11
N ALA A 54 7.02 -10.82 10.92
CA ALA A 54 8.11 -11.06 11.86
C ALA A 54 7.70 -12.02 13.00
N ARG A 55 6.48 -11.93 13.52
CA ARG A 55 5.94 -12.89 14.52
C ARG A 55 5.84 -14.32 13.97
N VAL A 56 5.45 -14.48 12.72
CA VAL A 56 5.40 -15.81 12.09
C VAL A 56 6.83 -16.30 11.78
N ALA A 57 7.71 -15.41 11.32
CA ALA A 57 9.09 -15.75 10.94
C ALA A 57 10.02 -16.14 12.12
N VAL A 58 9.69 -15.74 13.35
CA VAL A 58 10.45 -16.16 14.54
C VAL A 58 10.02 -17.54 15.06
N VAL A 59 8.84 -18.01 14.66
CA VAL A 59 8.25 -19.28 15.10
C VAL A 59 8.45 -20.39 14.06
N CYS A 60 8.16 -20.09 12.80
CA CYS A 60 8.21 -21.07 11.70
C CYS A 60 9.62 -21.33 11.20
N ASP A 61 9.79 -22.41 10.44
CA ASP A 61 11.02 -22.73 9.75
C ASP A 61 11.49 -21.59 8.85
N LYS A 62 12.81 -21.56 8.61
CA LYS A 62 13.41 -20.52 7.78
C LYS A 62 12.82 -20.54 6.38
N ASN A 63 12.39 -19.37 5.91
CA ASN A 63 11.79 -19.19 4.58
C ASN A 63 10.53 -20.03 4.35
N ASP A 64 9.83 -20.44 5.40
CA ASP A 64 8.56 -21.15 5.28
C ASP A 64 7.56 -20.35 4.40
N PRO A 65 6.89 -21.00 3.42
CA PRO A 65 5.89 -20.33 2.58
C PRO A 65 4.73 -19.71 3.38
N ALA A 66 4.43 -20.18 4.59
CA ALA A 66 3.40 -19.61 5.45
C ALA A 66 3.68 -18.16 5.82
N ILE A 67 4.95 -17.76 5.99
CA ILE A 67 5.32 -16.36 6.30
C ILE A 67 4.80 -15.43 5.21
N ARG A 68 5.10 -15.74 3.95
CA ARG A 68 4.69 -14.91 2.81
C ARG A 68 3.18 -14.99 2.57
N ARG A 69 2.59 -16.16 2.80
CA ARG A 69 1.14 -16.36 2.68
C ARG A 69 0.37 -15.48 3.66
N ARG A 70 0.72 -15.51 4.95
CA ARG A 70 0.08 -14.69 6.00
C ARG A 70 0.28 -13.20 5.75
N MET A 71 1.44 -12.80 5.25
CA MET A 71 1.66 -11.42 4.83
C MET A 71 0.74 -11.00 3.67
N ARG A 72 0.52 -11.87 2.67
CA ARG A 72 -0.41 -11.62 1.57
C ARG A 72 -1.88 -11.68 1.98
N ASP A 73 -2.24 -12.53 2.92
CA ASP A 73 -3.60 -12.58 3.47
C ASP A 73 -3.97 -11.22 4.09
N MET A 74 -2.99 -10.55 4.72
CA MET A 74 -3.17 -9.22 5.30
C MET A 74 -3.07 -8.09 4.28
N LEU A 75 -2.13 -8.17 3.34
CA LEU A 75 -1.94 -7.18 2.28
C LEU A 75 -1.89 -7.86 0.91
N PRO A 76 -3.06 -8.10 0.26
CA PRO A 76 -3.14 -8.89 -0.98
C PRO A 76 -2.42 -8.27 -2.19
N ALA A 77 -2.17 -6.96 -2.16
CA ALA A 77 -1.41 -6.28 -3.19
C ALA A 77 0.09 -6.62 -3.17
N LEU A 78 0.58 -7.27 -2.11
CA LEU A 78 1.99 -7.58 -1.91
C LEU A 78 2.42 -8.80 -2.73
N SER A 79 3.56 -8.69 -3.41
CA SER A 79 4.19 -9.81 -4.12
C SER A 79 5.33 -10.45 -3.33
N ASP A 80 5.73 -11.68 -3.67
CA ASP A 80 6.86 -12.35 -3.02
C ASP A 80 8.19 -11.60 -3.18
N SER A 81 8.39 -10.89 -4.29
CA SER A 81 9.57 -10.04 -4.53
C SER A 81 9.64 -8.82 -3.64
N ASN A 82 8.50 -8.40 -3.05
CA ASN A 82 8.49 -7.30 -2.11
C ASN A 82 8.88 -7.73 -0.69
N ILE A 83 8.88 -9.03 -0.39
CA ILE A 83 9.10 -9.55 0.95
C ILE A 83 10.54 -10.06 1.09
N VAL A 84 11.33 -9.37 1.91
CA VAL A 84 12.71 -9.75 2.22
C VAL A 84 12.80 -10.15 3.68
N ILE A 85 13.22 -11.40 3.91
CA ILE A 85 13.44 -11.95 5.25
C ILE A 85 14.94 -12.13 5.42
N SER A 86 15.51 -11.52 6.46
CA SER A 86 16.93 -11.59 6.77
C SER A 86 17.14 -12.30 8.10
N TYR A 87 17.98 -13.32 8.06
CA TYR A 87 18.46 -14.04 9.24
C TYR A 87 19.94 -13.67 9.47
N PRO A 88 20.42 -13.64 10.73
CA PRO A 88 21.79 -13.21 11.03
C PRO A 88 22.86 -14.16 10.46
N ALA A 89 22.56 -15.45 10.36
CA ALA A 89 23.43 -16.43 9.70
C ALA A 89 22.61 -17.53 9.00
N ALA A 90 23.13 -18.04 7.87
CA ALA A 90 22.46 -19.08 7.08
C ALA A 90 22.14 -20.35 7.90
N GLY A 91 23.04 -20.73 8.81
CA GLY A 91 22.91 -21.93 9.67
C GLY A 91 22.43 -21.68 11.10
N CYS A 92 21.95 -20.48 11.44
CA CYS A 92 21.50 -20.21 12.82
C CYS A 92 20.31 -21.10 13.23
N THR A 93 20.18 -21.38 14.51
CA THR A 93 19.09 -22.16 15.15
C THR A 93 18.25 -21.23 16.04
N SER A 94 17.19 -21.74 16.68
CA SER A 94 16.37 -20.98 17.65
C SER A 94 17.17 -20.26 18.74
N LEU A 95 18.35 -20.78 19.09
CA LEU A 95 19.25 -20.21 20.10
C LEU A 95 20.23 -19.15 19.56
N SER A 96 20.36 -19.00 18.24
CA SER A 96 21.37 -18.15 17.59
C SER A 96 20.83 -17.28 16.45
N CYS A 97 19.54 -17.37 16.13
CA CYS A 97 18.88 -16.58 15.09
C CYS A 97 18.28 -15.28 15.65
N GLU A 98 19.08 -14.47 16.32
CA GLU A 98 18.63 -13.18 16.84
C GLU A 98 19.46 -12.03 16.26
N PRO A 99 18.83 -10.99 15.65
CA PRO A 99 17.40 -10.82 15.38
C PRO A 99 16.97 -11.38 14.01
N VAL A 100 15.73 -11.89 13.91
CA VAL A 100 15.06 -12.16 12.62
C VAL A 100 14.41 -10.87 12.14
N THR A 101 14.72 -10.44 10.92
CA THR A 101 14.20 -9.18 10.36
C THR A 101 13.34 -9.45 9.13
N VAL A 102 12.09 -8.98 9.14
CA VAL A 102 11.19 -9.01 7.99
C VAL A 102 11.04 -7.61 7.44
N ARG A 103 11.17 -7.47 6.12
CA ARG A 103 11.11 -6.18 5.41
C ARG A 103 10.18 -6.25 4.22
N ILE A 104 9.46 -5.16 3.98
CA ILE A 104 8.77 -4.88 2.72
C ILE A 104 9.60 -3.88 1.92
N VAL A 105 9.87 -4.17 0.65
CA VAL A 105 10.67 -3.35 -0.27
C VAL A 105 10.00 -3.20 -1.63
N ASN A 106 10.28 -2.09 -2.32
CA ASN A 106 9.83 -1.83 -3.70
C ASN A 106 8.32 -2.03 -3.90
N PHE A 107 7.52 -1.63 -2.92
CA PHE A 107 6.07 -1.80 -2.96
C PHE A 107 5.42 -0.50 -3.46
N ASP A 108 4.85 -0.56 -4.65
CA ASP A 108 4.24 0.57 -5.33
C ASP A 108 2.72 0.53 -5.18
N VAL A 109 2.15 1.65 -4.75
CA VAL A 109 0.71 1.85 -4.69
C VAL A 109 0.28 2.68 -5.88
N PRO A 110 -0.53 2.14 -6.81
CA PRO A 110 -1.05 2.91 -7.92
C PRO A 110 -2.09 3.91 -7.41
N LEU A 111 -1.96 5.17 -7.80
CA LEU A 111 -2.91 6.23 -7.49
C LEU A 111 -3.88 6.40 -8.66
N ILE A 112 -5.17 6.43 -8.33
CA ILE A 112 -6.25 6.66 -9.26
C ILE A 112 -6.51 8.17 -9.29
N VAL A 113 -5.57 8.91 -9.89
CA VAL A 113 -5.80 10.33 -10.19
C VAL A 113 -6.26 10.48 -11.63
N PRO A 114 -7.24 11.36 -11.91
CA PRO A 114 -7.67 11.61 -13.26
C PRO A 114 -6.52 12.21 -14.08
N PHE A 115 -6.40 11.78 -15.34
CA PHE A 115 -5.47 12.29 -16.36
C PHE A 115 -3.98 11.93 -16.24
N ILE A 116 -3.48 11.48 -15.08
CA ILE A 116 -2.04 11.17 -14.91
C ILE A 116 -1.86 9.83 -14.19
N PRO A 117 -1.21 8.81 -14.78
CA PRO A 117 -0.86 7.61 -14.04
C PRO A 117 0.28 7.92 -13.07
N LEU A 118 -0.03 8.02 -11.77
CA LEU A 118 0.95 8.22 -10.71
C LEU A 118 1.08 6.97 -9.86
N ASN A 119 2.31 6.55 -9.58
CA ASN A 119 2.61 5.47 -8.65
C ASN A 119 3.38 6.06 -7.47
N PHE A 120 2.97 5.70 -6.26
CA PHE A 120 3.66 6.08 -5.04
C PHE A 120 4.41 4.87 -4.48
N THR A 121 5.74 4.95 -4.46
CA THR A 121 6.60 3.92 -3.88
C THR A 121 6.68 4.11 -2.37
N LEU A 122 6.25 3.11 -1.62
CA LEU A 122 6.39 3.10 -0.17
C LEU A 122 7.87 2.91 0.22
N PRO A 123 8.35 3.62 1.26
CA PRO A 123 9.70 3.38 1.76
C PRO A 123 9.79 1.99 2.37
N SER A 124 11.02 1.46 2.52
CA SER A 124 11.17 0.14 3.10
C SER A 124 10.74 0.13 4.56
N LEU A 125 9.80 -0.76 4.89
CA LEU A 125 9.33 -0.98 6.26
C LEU A 125 9.97 -2.25 6.79
N ALA A 126 10.42 -2.25 8.04
CA ALA A 126 11.13 -3.36 8.65
C ALA A 126 10.64 -3.60 10.07
N THR A 127 10.59 -4.86 10.48
CA THR A 127 10.36 -5.25 11.88
C THR A 127 11.31 -6.38 12.23
N SER A 128 11.99 -6.24 13.36
CA SER A 128 12.95 -7.23 13.88
C SER A 128 12.48 -7.77 15.22
N LEU A 129 12.47 -9.09 15.38
CA LEU A 129 12.13 -9.79 16.61
C LEU A 129 13.16 -10.90 16.90
N PRO A 130 13.36 -11.26 18.19
CA PRO A 130 14.17 -12.43 18.56
C PRO A 130 13.52 -13.73 18.09
N SER A 131 14.33 -14.72 17.71
CA SER A 131 13.80 -16.04 17.34
C SER A 131 13.18 -16.75 18.54
N GLU A 132 12.07 -17.46 18.32
CA GLU A 132 11.42 -18.30 19.33
C GLU A 132 11.72 -19.77 19.01
N SER A 133 10.83 -20.50 18.34
CA SER A 133 11.00 -21.94 18.09
C SER A 133 11.76 -22.29 16.80
N LEU A 134 11.62 -21.49 15.74
CA LEU A 134 12.09 -21.82 14.38
C LEU A 134 11.83 -23.27 13.97
N SER A 135 10.60 -23.73 14.18
CA SER A 135 10.12 -25.08 13.88
C SER A 135 8.67 -25.00 13.44
N SER A 136 8.40 -25.42 12.21
CA SER A 136 7.02 -25.51 11.69
C SER A 136 6.31 -26.81 12.06
N THR A 137 7.03 -27.78 12.65
CA THR A 137 6.47 -29.08 13.01
C THR A 137 5.35 -28.92 14.06
N ASP A 138 4.17 -29.47 13.76
CA ASP A 138 2.96 -29.41 14.59
C ASP A 138 2.49 -27.99 14.98
N ASN A 139 2.81 -26.99 14.16
CA ASN A 139 2.43 -25.60 14.43
C ASN A 139 1.40 -25.06 13.41
N PRO A 140 0.13 -24.83 13.82
CA PRO A 140 -0.91 -24.34 12.92
C PRO A 140 -0.66 -22.91 12.42
N LEU A 141 0.27 -22.15 13.02
CA LEU A 141 0.68 -20.84 12.53
C LEU A 141 1.51 -20.93 11.24
N CYS A 142 2.16 -22.08 11.02
CA CYS A 142 3.06 -22.35 9.91
C CYS A 142 2.40 -23.18 8.80
N ASP A 143 1.12 -23.51 8.94
CA ASP A 143 0.31 -24.21 7.93
C ASP A 143 -0.35 -23.25 6.91
#